data_AF-A0A919HUU4-F1
#
_entry.id   AF-A0A919HUU4-F1
#
_cell.length_a   1.000
_cell.length_b   1.000
_cell.length_c   1.000
_cell.angle_alpha   90.00
_cell.angle_beta   90.00
_cell.angle_gamma   90.00
#
_symmetry.space_group_name_H-M   'P 1'
#
loop_
_entity.id
_entity.type
_entity.pdbx_description
1 polymer ?
#
loop_
_entity_poly.entity_id
_entity_poly.type
_entity_poly.pdbx_seq_one_letter_code
_entity_poly.pdbx_strand_id
1 'polypeptide(L)'
;MRKAWDDPLTGEAGGSTFYGGDLDGISEKLPYLKQLGVTALYLNPVFAAPSVHKYDTEDYRRVDPQFGGDAALLRHNTQRAGMRMILDGVFNHTGDSHPRFDRHQQGSGGAGHDLDSPWRDWFTFSEEGQAHNWLGYASLPKLDYRSTSLVNEIYAGEDSIVRHWLKAPWSMDGWRLDVVHMLGEGGGARNNLQHIAGITGRRSKRSRKLCLWRTFWRRAPVAAGGCRRRGDELSRLHLPDLGIPRQYRYLLRSAENRRPDLYGVDG
;
A
#
# COMPACT_ATOMS: atom_id res chain seq x y z
N MET A 1 2.68 -6.07 -20.69
CA MET A 1 3.71 -6.22 -21.75
C MET A 1 5.08 -5.92 -21.16
N ARG A 2 6.08 -6.80 -21.35
CA ARG A 2 7.45 -6.54 -20.90
C ARG A 2 8.15 -5.64 -21.92
N LYS A 3 8.87 -4.63 -21.45
CA LYS A 3 9.66 -3.71 -22.28
C LYS A 3 11.13 -3.73 -21.86
N ALA A 4 12.01 -3.33 -22.77
CA ALA A 4 13.41 -3.07 -22.46
C ALA A 4 13.52 -1.77 -21.65
N TRP A 5 14.61 -1.61 -20.89
CA TRP A 5 14.82 -0.45 -20.01
C TRP A 5 14.72 0.90 -20.75
N ASP A 6 15.22 0.96 -21.97
CA ASP A 6 15.27 2.18 -22.78
C ASP A 6 14.00 2.41 -23.63
N ASP A 7 13.03 1.49 -23.58
CA ASP A 7 11.79 1.65 -24.33
C ASP A 7 10.87 2.70 -23.67
N PRO A 8 10.29 3.64 -24.44
CA PRO A 8 9.44 4.67 -23.87
C PRO A 8 8.13 4.10 -23.31
N LEU A 9 7.69 4.69 -22.20
CA LEU A 9 6.32 4.54 -21.70
C LEU A 9 5.37 5.19 -22.71
N THR A 10 4.42 4.41 -23.21
CA THR A 10 3.31 4.93 -24.02
C THR A 10 2.13 5.18 -23.09
N GLY A 11 1.39 6.28 -23.30
CA GLY A 11 0.28 6.68 -22.41
C GLY A 11 -0.79 5.58 -22.26
N GLU A 12 -1.01 4.78 -23.29
CA GLU A 12 -1.99 3.67 -23.30
C GLU A 12 -1.55 2.45 -22.49
N ALA A 13 -0.24 2.26 -22.25
CA ALA A 13 0.31 1.07 -21.60
C ALA A 13 0.95 1.36 -20.23
N GLY A 14 0.89 2.61 -19.73
CA GLY A 14 1.61 3.02 -18.53
C GLY A 14 1.28 2.19 -17.29
N GLY A 15 0.01 1.78 -17.13
CA GLY A 15 -0.45 0.94 -16.01
C GLY A 15 -0.26 -0.57 -16.20
N SER A 16 0.28 -1.02 -17.35
CA SER A 16 0.36 -2.45 -17.72
C SER A 16 1.73 -2.86 -18.30
N THR A 17 2.71 -1.96 -18.22
CA THR A 17 4.08 -2.16 -18.72
C THR A 17 5.02 -2.59 -17.61
N PHE A 18 5.77 -3.68 -17.84
CA PHE A 18 6.78 -4.20 -16.93
C PHE A 18 8.18 -3.96 -17.48
N TYR A 19 9.05 -3.33 -16.68
CA TYR A 19 10.47 -3.08 -17.02
C TYR A 19 11.45 -4.02 -16.31
N GLY A 20 10.96 -4.85 -15.38
CA GLY A 20 11.75 -5.92 -14.74
C GLY A 20 12.54 -5.51 -13.51
N GLY A 21 12.16 -4.43 -12.81
CA GLY A 21 12.70 -4.15 -11.48
C GLY A 21 12.28 -5.22 -10.45
N ASP A 22 13.20 -5.63 -9.59
CA ASP A 22 13.03 -6.68 -8.58
C ASP A 22 13.79 -6.36 -7.27
N LEU A 23 13.63 -7.23 -6.26
CA LEU A 23 14.26 -7.05 -4.95
C LEU A 23 15.77 -7.30 -4.98
N ASP A 24 16.24 -8.21 -5.84
CA ASP A 24 17.67 -8.51 -5.96
C ASP A 24 18.41 -7.28 -6.51
N GLY A 25 17.84 -6.58 -7.49
CA GLY A 25 18.37 -5.30 -8.00
C GLY A 25 18.41 -4.19 -6.95
N ILE A 26 17.42 -4.08 -6.06
CA ILE A 26 17.48 -3.14 -4.93
C ILE A 26 18.67 -3.47 -4.03
N SER A 27 18.90 -4.75 -3.80
CA SER A 27 19.95 -5.28 -2.94
C SER A 27 21.34 -4.92 -3.43
N GLU A 28 21.56 -5.04 -4.75
CA GLU A 28 22.79 -4.63 -5.42
C GLU A 28 23.05 -3.11 -5.30
N LYS A 29 22.00 -2.30 -5.16
CA LYS A 29 22.12 -0.84 -5.01
C LYS A 29 22.22 -0.37 -3.55
N LEU A 30 22.07 -1.25 -2.56
CA LEU A 30 22.20 -0.85 -1.14
C LEU A 30 23.52 -0.15 -0.82
N PRO A 31 24.70 -0.57 -1.34
CA PRO A 31 25.95 0.17 -1.09
C PRO A 31 25.91 1.60 -1.62
N TYR A 32 25.36 1.81 -2.81
CA TYR A 32 25.17 3.13 -3.41
C TYR A 32 24.23 4.00 -2.57
N LEU A 33 23.07 3.46 -2.18
CA LEU A 33 22.11 4.16 -1.33
C LEU A 33 22.72 4.53 0.03
N LYS A 34 23.59 3.67 0.57
CA LYS A 34 24.31 3.94 1.81
C LYS A 34 25.31 5.08 1.68
N GLN A 35 26.02 5.17 0.55
CA GLN A 35 26.92 6.29 0.25
C GLN A 35 26.17 7.62 0.18
N LEU A 36 24.93 7.61 -0.31
CA LEU A 36 24.05 8.79 -0.30
C LEU A 36 23.52 9.15 1.09
N GLY A 37 23.78 8.34 2.12
CA GLY A 37 23.28 8.55 3.48
C GLY A 37 21.85 8.06 3.72
N VAL A 38 21.29 7.22 2.83
CA VAL A 38 19.96 6.62 3.02
C VAL A 38 20.00 5.67 4.22
N THR A 39 19.02 5.80 5.12
CA THR A 39 18.91 4.98 6.34
C THR A 39 17.64 4.13 6.40
N ALA A 40 16.71 4.33 5.47
CA ALA A 40 15.48 3.57 5.36
C ALA A 40 15.03 3.49 3.91
N LEU A 41 14.45 2.35 3.53
CA LEU A 41 13.76 2.16 2.27
C LEU A 41 12.26 2.04 2.52
N TYR A 42 11.49 2.74 1.70
CA TYR A 42 10.06 2.56 1.56
C TYR A 42 9.81 1.91 0.21
N LEU A 43 9.14 0.77 0.22
CA LEU A 43 8.74 0.06 -0.99
C LEU A 43 7.24 0.28 -1.20
N ASN A 44 6.84 0.58 -2.43
CA ASN A 44 5.47 0.41 -2.90
C ASN A 44 5.03 -1.06 -2.73
N PRO A 45 3.74 -1.39 -2.95
CA PRO A 45 3.24 -2.74 -2.67
C PRO A 45 4.06 -3.82 -3.38
N VAL A 46 4.49 -4.81 -2.61
CA VAL A 46 5.34 -5.92 -3.08
C VAL A 46 4.64 -7.27 -3.06
N PHE A 47 3.39 -7.31 -2.61
CA PHE A 47 2.62 -8.54 -2.47
C PHE A 47 2.03 -8.99 -3.80
N ALA A 48 1.71 -10.28 -3.89
CA ALA A 48 1.19 -10.89 -5.11
C ALA A 48 -0.05 -10.13 -5.62
N ALA A 49 0.04 -9.67 -6.87
CA ALA A 49 -1.04 -9.00 -7.59
C ALA A 49 -0.74 -8.99 -9.10
N PRO A 50 -1.77 -8.99 -9.96
CA PRO A 50 -1.57 -9.10 -11.40
C PRO A 50 -1.05 -7.80 -12.02
N SER A 51 -1.37 -6.63 -11.44
CA SER A 51 -0.93 -5.35 -11.99
C SER A 51 0.56 -5.08 -11.78
N VAL A 52 1.05 -4.04 -12.48
CA VAL A 52 2.41 -3.52 -12.33
C VAL A 52 2.62 -2.78 -11.00
N HIS A 53 1.54 -2.24 -10.41
CA HIS A 53 1.58 -1.37 -9.23
C HIS A 53 1.19 -2.09 -7.93
N LYS A 54 0.52 -3.24 -8.05
CA LYS A 54 0.23 -4.22 -6.99
C LYS A 54 -0.67 -3.73 -5.85
N TYR A 55 -1.51 -2.71 -6.13
CA TYR A 55 -2.51 -2.21 -5.16
C TYR A 55 -3.80 -3.05 -5.15
N ASP A 56 -4.00 -3.84 -6.20
CA ASP A 56 -4.99 -4.88 -6.39
C ASP A 56 -4.50 -6.22 -5.79
N THR A 57 -4.19 -6.24 -4.50
CA THR A 57 -3.57 -7.40 -3.82
C THR A 57 -4.42 -8.66 -3.93
N GLU A 58 -3.79 -9.77 -4.33
CA GLU A 58 -4.35 -11.13 -4.35
C GLU A 58 -3.95 -11.95 -3.12
N ASP A 59 -2.71 -11.78 -2.63
CA ASP A 59 -2.23 -12.48 -1.44
C ASP A 59 -1.24 -11.61 -0.64
N TYR A 60 -1.71 -11.10 0.50
CA TYR A 60 -0.93 -10.28 1.41
C TYR A 60 0.22 -11.03 2.13
N ARG A 61 0.23 -12.37 2.10
CA ARG A 61 1.23 -13.20 2.79
C ARG A 61 2.36 -13.66 1.89
N ARG A 62 2.32 -13.32 0.61
CA ARG A 62 3.34 -13.71 -0.36
C ARG A 62 3.84 -12.49 -1.11
N VAL A 63 5.16 -12.35 -1.15
CA VAL A 63 5.80 -11.42 -2.07
C VAL A 63 5.56 -11.90 -3.50
N ASP A 64 5.27 -10.97 -4.39
CA ASP A 64 4.99 -11.29 -5.78
C ASP A 64 6.17 -12.03 -6.43
N PRO A 65 5.93 -13.15 -7.15
CA PRO A 65 6.98 -13.90 -7.84
C PRO A 65 7.80 -13.06 -8.82
N GLN A 66 7.22 -12.01 -9.41
CA GLN A 66 7.93 -11.07 -10.29
C GLN A 66 9.09 -10.37 -9.57
N PHE A 67 8.98 -10.18 -8.26
CA PHE A 67 10.01 -9.56 -7.44
C PHE A 67 11.01 -10.57 -6.83
N GLY A 68 10.90 -11.86 -7.21
CA GLY A 68 11.71 -12.95 -6.66
C GLY A 68 11.10 -13.65 -5.44
N GLY A 69 9.90 -13.21 -5.03
CA GLY A 69 9.13 -13.82 -3.96
C GLY A 69 9.75 -13.69 -2.57
N ASP A 70 9.19 -14.46 -1.64
CA ASP A 70 9.50 -14.50 -0.22
C ASP A 70 11.00 -14.70 0.06
N ALA A 71 11.64 -15.58 -0.72
CA ALA A 71 13.05 -15.88 -0.57
C ALA A 71 13.95 -14.68 -0.92
N ALA A 72 13.60 -13.90 -1.95
CA ALA A 72 14.35 -12.70 -2.31
C ALA A 72 14.27 -11.65 -1.20
N LEU A 73 13.06 -11.38 -0.69
CA LEU A 73 12.88 -10.44 0.42
C LEU A 73 13.67 -10.85 1.66
N LEU A 74 13.72 -12.15 1.99
CA LEU A 74 14.44 -12.64 3.16
C LEU A 74 15.97 -12.59 2.99
N ARG A 75 16.50 -13.05 1.84
CA ARG A 75 17.94 -13.02 1.55
C ARG A 75 18.51 -11.61 1.66
N HIS A 76 17.72 -10.64 1.24
CA HIS A 76 18.16 -9.27 1.05
C HIS A 76 17.58 -8.28 2.06
N ASN A 77 17.11 -8.80 3.19
CA ASN A 77 16.66 -7.95 4.28
C ASN A 77 17.75 -6.92 4.64
N THR A 78 17.40 -5.64 4.50
CA THR A 78 18.30 -4.49 4.58
C THR A 78 18.91 -4.29 5.96
N GLN A 79 18.43 -5.05 6.96
CA GLN A 79 19.02 -5.09 8.30
C GLN A 79 20.53 -5.37 8.25
N ARG A 80 21.01 -6.22 7.33
CA ARG A 80 22.45 -6.49 7.14
C ARG A 80 23.24 -5.24 6.72
N ALA A 81 22.59 -4.32 5.99
CA ALA A 81 23.19 -3.05 5.58
C ALA A 81 23.04 -1.94 6.64
N GLY A 82 22.29 -2.19 7.72
CA GLY A 82 21.95 -1.21 8.75
C GLY A 82 20.81 -0.25 8.34
N MET A 83 20.05 -0.58 7.30
CA MET A 83 18.93 0.23 6.81
C MET A 83 17.59 -0.38 7.24
N ARG A 84 16.62 0.49 7.51
CA ARG A 84 15.25 0.10 7.84
C ARG A 84 14.43 -0.23 6.60
N MET A 85 13.46 -1.13 6.72
CA MET A 85 12.53 -1.44 5.63
C MET A 85 11.07 -1.17 6.02
N ILE A 86 10.40 -0.35 5.22
CA ILE A 86 8.98 0.01 5.37
C ILE A 86 8.21 -0.53 4.16
N LEU A 87 7.21 -1.36 4.41
CA LEU A 87 6.33 -1.89 3.37
C LEU A 87 5.06 -1.06 3.22
N ASP A 88 4.43 -1.11 2.05
CA ASP A 88 3.14 -0.49 1.79
C ASP A 88 1.98 -1.45 2.09
N GLY A 89 1.13 -1.06 3.04
CA GLY A 89 -0.02 -1.82 3.52
C GLY A 89 -1.31 -1.32 2.85
N VAL A 90 -1.75 -2.05 1.83
CA VAL A 90 -2.98 -1.78 1.08
C VAL A 90 -4.16 -2.45 1.75
N PHE A 91 -4.61 -1.90 2.88
CA PHE A 91 -5.62 -2.54 3.73
C PHE A 91 -7.03 -1.96 3.56
N ASN A 92 -7.24 -1.00 2.67
CA ASN A 92 -8.57 -0.42 2.41
C ASN A 92 -9.40 -1.27 1.43
N HIS A 93 -8.74 -1.90 0.47
CA HIS A 93 -9.35 -2.67 -0.62
C HIS A 93 -8.42 -3.84 -0.96
N THR A 94 -8.97 -4.86 -1.63
CA THR A 94 -8.18 -5.93 -2.26
C THR A 94 -8.17 -5.73 -3.79
N GLY A 95 -7.46 -6.59 -4.50
CA GLY A 95 -7.76 -6.85 -5.91
C GLY A 95 -9.05 -7.63 -6.06
N ASP A 96 -9.59 -7.65 -7.27
CA ASP A 96 -10.80 -8.38 -7.60
C ASP A 96 -10.61 -9.85 -7.92
N SER A 97 -9.39 -10.22 -8.27
CA SER A 97 -8.92 -11.60 -8.33
C SER A 97 -8.53 -12.17 -6.97
N HIS A 98 -8.55 -11.38 -5.88
CA HIS A 98 -8.24 -11.88 -4.54
C HIS A 98 -9.15 -13.06 -4.17
N PRO A 99 -8.65 -14.21 -3.66
CA PRO A 99 -9.45 -15.43 -3.49
C PRO A 99 -10.72 -15.27 -2.64
N ARG A 100 -10.71 -14.34 -1.69
CA ARG A 100 -11.87 -14.02 -0.85
C ARG A 100 -12.97 -13.25 -1.59
N PHE A 101 -12.63 -12.55 -2.67
CA PHE A 101 -13.57 -11.85 -3.56
C PHE A 101 -13.83 -12.66 -4.83
N ASP A 102 -12.78 -13.03 -5.55
CA ASP A 102 -12.76 -13.94 -6.70
C ASP A 102 -13.85 -13.63 -7.73
N ARG A 103 -13.83 -12.40 -8.25
CA ARG A 103 -14.77 -11.98 -9.32
C ARG A 103 -14.66 -12.86 -10.56
N HIS A 104 -13.46 -13.35 -10.85
CA HIS A 104 -13.16 -14.13 -12.04
C HIS A 104 -13.38 -15.63 -11.86
N GLN A 105 -13.95 -16.06 -10.73
CA GLN A 105 -14.33 -17.46 -10.45
C GLN A 105 -13.17 -18.45 -10.67
N GLN A 106 -11.96 -18.06 -10.24
CA GLN A 106 -10.75 -18.87 -10.30
C GLN A 106 -10.72 -19.91 -9.17
N GLY A 107 -11.42 -19.64 -8.07
CA GLY A 107 -11.56 -20.53 -6.92
C GLY A 107 -13.01 -20.94 -6.69
N SER A 108 -13.30 -21.35 -5.45
CA SER A 108 -14.65 -21.74 -5.02
C SER A 108 -15.12 -20.84 -3.88
N GLY A 109 -16.30 -20.24 -4.03
CA GLY A 109 -17.01 -19.55 -2.95
C GLY A 109 -16.57 -18.11 -2.69
N GLY A 110 -16.08 -17.41 -3.70
CA GLY A 110 -15.67 -16.01 -3.58
C GLY A 110 -16.84 -15.06 -3.35
N ALA A 111 -16.68 -14.07 -2.47
CA ALA A 111 -17.74 -13.12 -2.12
C ALA A 111 -18.28 -12.32 -3.31
N GLY A 112 -17.50 -12.16 -4.38
CA GLY A 112 -17.87 -11.41 -5.57
C GLY A 112 -18.94 -12.09 -6.43
N HIS A 113 -19.14 -13.41 -6.29
CA HIS A 113 -20.12 -14.16 -7.07
C HIS A 113 -21.00 -15.10 -6.23
N ASP A 114 -20.55 -15.52 -5.05
CA ASP A 114 -21.29 -16.39 -4.14
C ASP A 114 -21.94 -15.57 -3.00
N LEU A 115 -23.27 -15.67 -2.86
CA LEU A 115 -24.04 -15.02 -1.81
C LEU A 115 -23.81 -15.66 -0.43
N ASP A 116 -23.52 -16.97 -0.41
CA ASP A 116 -23.30 -17.76 0.81
C ASP A 116 -21.81 -17.87 1.16
N SER A 117 -20.96 -17.10 0.47
CA SER A 117 -19.53 -17.07 0.72
C SER A 117 -19.22 -16.82 2.20
N PRO A 118 -18.32 -17.59 2.82
CA PRO A 118 -17.88 -17.33 4.20
C PRO A 118 -17.11 -16.01 4.34
N TRP A 119 -16.83 -15.32 3.23
CA TRP A 119 -16.14 -14.04 3.17
C TRP A 119 -17.05 -12.92 2.69
N ARG A 120 -18.36 -13.17 2.58
CA ARG A 120 -19.33 -12.17 2.13
C ARG A 120 -19.29 -10.91 2.99
N ASP A 121 -19.11 -11.06 4.30
CA ASP A 121 -19.03 -9.98 5.28
C ASP A 121 -17.73 -9.16 5.19
N TRP A 122 -16.71 -9.62 4.45
CA TRP A 122 -15.48 -8.85 4.22
C TRP A 122 -15.70 -7.67 3.29
N PHE A 123 -16.81 -7.63 2.57
CA PHE A 123 -17.13 -6.61 1.59
C PHE A 123 -18.53 -6.07 1.85
N THR A 124 -18.78 -4.85 1.38
CA THR A 124 -20.14 -4.28 1.39
C THR A 124 -20.73 -4.40 0.00
N PHE A 125 -21.99 -4.82 -0.09
CA PHE A 125 -22.74 -4.92 -1.35
C PHE A 125 -23.98 -4.03 -1.30
N SER A 126 -24.39 -3.49 -2.44
CA SER A 126 -25.67 -2.81 -2.61
C SER A 126 -26.84 -3.81 -2.61
N GLU A 127 -28.07 -3.30 -2.61
CA GLU A 127 -29.28 -4.15 -2.70
C GLU A 127 -29.33 -4.93 -4.02
N GLU A 128 -28.77 -4.37 -5.10
CA GLU A 128 -28.62 -5.02 -6.40
C GLU A 128 -27.44 -6.01 -6.44
N GLY A 129 -26.76 -6.23 -5.32
CA GLY A 129 -25.64 -7.16 -5.21
C GLY A 129 -24.32 -6.63 -5.75
N GLN A 130 -24.20 -5.33 -6.03
CA GLN A 130 -22.94 -4.74 -6.51
C GLN A 130 -21.99 -4.43 -5.35
N ALA A 131 -20.74 -4.86 -5.45
CA ALA A 131 -19.74 -4.56 -4.43
C ALA A 131 -19.40 -3.07 -4.39
N HIS A 132 -19.27 -2.52 -3.17
CA HIS A 132 -18.70 -1.20 -2.97
C HIS A 132 -17.20 -1.23 -3.30
N ASN A 133 -16.76 -0.26 -4.08
CA ASN A 133 -15.39 -0.18 -4.58
C ASN A 133 -14.71 1.10 -4.13
N TRP A 134 -13.37 1.08 -4.11
CA TRP A 134 -12.61 2.29 -3.85
C TRP A 134 -12.80 3.28 -5.01
N LEU A 135 -13.40 4.45 -4.75
CA LEU A 135 -13.69 5.50 -5.73
C LEU A 135 -14.39 5.00 -7.03
N GLY A 136 -15.17 3.92 -6.94
CA GLY A 136 -15.86 3.33 -8.09
C GLY A 136 -14.99 2.45 -8.99
N TYR A 137 -13.69 2.27 -8.69
CA TYR A 137 -12.83 1.36 -9.47
C TYR A 137 -13.23 -0.09 -9.23
N ALA A 138 -13.93 -0.66 -10.20
CA ALA A 138 -14.49 -2.01 -10.08
C ALA A 138 -13.43 -3.02 -9.64
N SER A 139 -12.19 -2.95 -10.12
CA SER A 139 -11.09 -3.86 -9.77
C SER A 139 -10.60 -3.79 -8.32
N LEU A 140 -11.07 -2.83 -7.53
CA LEU A 140 -10.63 -2.57 -6.15
C LEU A 140 -11.81 -2.64 -5.16
N PRO A 141 -12.37 -3.85 -4.92
CA PRO A 141 -13.45 -4.04 -3.97
C PRO A 141 -13.00 -3.63 -2.56
N LYS A 142 -13.84 -2.83 -1.91
CA LYS A 142 -13.53 -2.22 -0.62
C LYS A 142 -13.83 -3.18 0.53
N LEU A 143 -12.88 -3.28 1.44
CA LEU A 143 -12.98 -4.09 2.63
C LEU A 143 -13.88 -3.44 3.70
N ASP A 144 -14.66 -4.25 4.41
CA ASP A 144 -15.60 -3.84 5.45
C ASP A 144 -15.15 -4.28 6.85
N TYR A 145 -14.64 -3.32 7.62
CA TYR A 145 -14.06 -3.58 8.93
C TYR A 145 -15.07 -3.87 10.05
N ARG A 146 -16.36 -4.00 9.74
CA ARG A 146 -17.35 -4.61 10.65
C ARG A 146 -17.09 -6.10 10.82
N SER A 147 -16.52 -6.75 9.81
CA SER A 147 -16.17 -8.17 9.89
C SER A 147 -15.05 -8.38 10.90
N THR A 148 -15.38 -9.15 11.94
CA THR A 148 -14.40 -9.52 12.98
C THR A 148 -13.31 -10.43 12.40
N SER A 149 -13.66 -11.28 11.42
CA SER A 149 -12.69 -12.17 10.77
C SER A 149 -11.70 -11.39 9.91
N LEU A 150 -12.15 -10.36 9.19
CA LEU A 150 -11.26 -9.41 8.49
C LEU A 150 -10.35 -8.65 9.46
N VAL A 151 -10.91 -8.09 10.55
CA VAL A 151 -10.13 -7.36 11.56
C VAL A 151 -9.03 -8.26 12.15
N ASN A 152 -9.35 -9.52 12.43
CA ASN A 152 -8.39 -10.52 12.90
C ASN A 152 -7.31 -10.82 11.87
N GLU A 153 -7.69 -10.94 10.60
CA GLU A 153 -6.78 -11.18 9.48
C GLU A 153 -5.78 -10.02 9.29
N ILE A 154 -6.26 -8.78 9.31
CA ILE A 154 -5.43 -7.62 8.99
C ILE A 154 -4.51 -7.25 10.16
N TYR A 155 -5.03 -7.10 11.39
CA TYR A 155 -4.23 -6.58 12.51
C TYR A 155 -4.48 -7.20 13.89
N ALA A 156 -5.70 -7.62 14.22
CA ALA A 156 -6.03 -7.98 15.59
C ALA A 156 -5.47 -9.35 16.00
N GLY A 157 -5.55 -10.33 15.08
CA GLY A 157 -5.06 -11.70 15.25
C GLY A 157 -3.57 -11.76 15.50
N GLU A 158 -3.10 -12.88 16.08
CA GLU A 158 -1.69 -13.09 16.38
C GLU A 158 -0.85 -13.27 15.12
N ASP A 159 -1.43 -13.95 14.12
CA ASP A 159 -0.84 -14.20 12.80
C ASP A 159 -1.45 -13.33 11.71
N SER A 160 -1.93 -12.15 12.12
CA SER A 160 -2.42 -11.14 11.22
C SER A 160 -1.33 -10.67 10.26
N ILE A 161 -1.73 -10.21 9.08
CA ILE A 161 -0.83 -9.73 8.02
C ILE A 161 0.16 -8.70 8.54
N VAL A 162 -0.33 -7.71 9.30
CA VAL A 162 0.52 -6.67 9.89
C VAL A 162 1.60 -7.29 10.78
N ARG A 163 1.27 -8.31 11.59
CA ARG A 163 2.21 -8.93 12.51
C ARG A 163 3.12 -9.94 11.85
N HIS A 164 2.63 -10.66 10.85
CA HIS A 164 3.39 -11.65 10.08
C HIS A 164 4.71 -11.02 9.61
N TRP A 165 4.63 -9.91 8.89
CA TRP A 165 5.81 -9.21 8.33
C TRP A 165 6.68 -8.50 9.38
N LEU A 166 6.13 -8.13 10.55
CA LEU A 166 6.90 -7.52 11.64
C LEU A 166 7.64 -8.54 12.52
N LYS A 167 7.20 -9.80 12.52
CA LYS A 167 7.82 -10.90 13.26
C LYS A 167 9.02 -11.46 12.49
N ALA A 168 9.90 -12.16 13.21
CA ALA A 168 10.91 -12.99 12.56
C ALA A 168 10.22 -14.06 11.68
N PRO A 169 10.81 -14.45 10.54
CA PRO A 169 12.16 -14.10 10.08
C PRO A 169 12.23 -12.76 9.31
N TRP A 170 11.08 -12.19 8.94
CA TRP A 170 10.98 -10.96 8.12
C TRP A 170 11.50 -9.71 8.83
N SER A 171 11.02 -9.47 10.05
CA SER A 171 11.47 -8.35 10.90
C SER A 171 11.42 -6.98 10.21
N MET A 172 10.37 -6.71 9.42
CA MET A 172 10.18 -5.39 8.79
C MET A 172 10.09 -4.29 9.84
N ASP A 173 10.54 -3.08 9.50
CA ASP A 173 10.58 -1.95 10.43
C ASP A 173 9.32 -1.08 10.39
N GLY A 174 8.43 -1.24 9.41
CA GLY A 174 7.37 -0.27 9.21
C GLY A 174 6.29 -0.67 8.23
N TRP A 175 5.19 0.07 8.33
CA TRP A 175 4.10 0.04 7.36
C TRP A 175 3.74 1.47 6.95
N ARG A 176 3.74 1.78 5.66
CA ARG A 176 2.98 2.92 5.12
C ARG A 176 1.56 2.42 4.86
N LEU A 177 0.54 3.20 5.21
CA LEU A 177 -0.85 2.79 5.02
C LEU A 177 -1.45 3.53 3.81
N ASP A 178 -1.82 2.75 2.79
CA ASP A 178 -2.44 3.29 1.59
C ASP A 178 -3.87 3.77 1.86
N VAL A 179 -4.22 4.91 1.26
CA VAL A 179 -5.55 5.56 1.31
C VAL A 179 -6.26 5.48 2.66
N VAL A 180 -5.49 5.50 3.75
CA VAL A 180 -5.97 5.12 5.08
C VAL A 180 -7.10 5.98 5.62
N HIS A 181 -7.29 7.19 5.09
CA HIS A 181 -8.38 8.09 5.44
C HIS A 181 -9.76 7.59 4.96
N MET A 182 -9.81 6.62 4.04
CA MET A 182 -11.04 6.01 3.54
C MET A 182 -11.35 4.64 4.16
N LEU A 183 -10.44 4.07 4.94
CA LEU A 183 -10.60 2.78 5.60
C LEU A 183 -11.75 2.85 6.61
N GLY A 184 -12.59 1.83 6.69
CA GLY A 184 -13.65 1.80 7.68
C GLY A 184 -14.73 0.78 7.37
N GLU A 185 -15.94 1.11 7.82
CA GLU A 185 -17.07 0.19 7.85
C GLU A 185 -18.15 0.55 6.83
N GLY A 186 -18.87 -0.47 6.34
CA GLY A 186 -20.07 -0.34 5.52
C GLY A 186 -19.86 0.45 4.23
N GLY A 187 -18.77 0.19 3.51
CA GLY A 187 -18.39 0.90 2.29
C GLY A 187 -17.87 2.33 2.52
N GLY A 188 -18.04 2.88 3.72
CA GLY A 188 -17.62 4.22 4.11
C GLY A 188 -16.28 4.27 4.86
N ALA A 189 -16.07 5.35 5.61
CA ALA A 189 -14.91 5.56 6.48
C ALA A 189 -15.32 5.64 7.96
N ARG A 190 -16.47 5.04 8.33
CA ARG A 190 -16.92 4.99 9.73
C ARG A 190 -15.92 4.19 10.57
N ASN A 191 -15.75 4.58 11.83
CA ASN A 191 -14.80 4.00 12.79
C ASN A 191 -13.33 3.95 12.32
N ASN A 192 -12.96 4.76 11.32
CA ASN A 192 -11.62 4.81 10.74
C ASN A 192 -10.50 4.90 11.80
N LEU A 193 -10.60 5.87 12.73
CA LEU A 193 -9.58 6.08 13.76
C LEU A 193 -9.46 4.89 14.72
N GLN A 194 -10.53 4.14 14.97
CA GLN A 194 -10.50 2.94 15.80
C GLN A 194 -9.71 1.83 15.11
N HIS A 195 -9.96 1.55 13.82
CA HIS A 195 -9.20 0.53 13.09
C HIS A 195 -7.75 0.93 12.90
N ILE A 196 -7.49 2.20 12.61
CA ILE A 196 -6.15 2.76 12.62
C ILE A 196 -5.44 2.55 13.96
N ALA A 197 -6.12 2.82 15.08
CA ALA A 197 -5.60 2.57 16.41
C ALA A 197 -5.36 1.06 16.62
N GLY A 198 -6.19 0.19 16.06
CA GLY A 198 -5.96 -1.26 16.04
C GLY A 198 -4.69 -1.67 15.30
N ILE A 199 -4.48 -1.15 14.08
CA ILE A 199 -3.29 -1.39 13.24
C ILE A 199 -2.02 -0.88 13.93
N THR A 200 -2.10 0.25 14.63
CA THR A 200 -0.94 0.92 15.25
C THR A 200 -0.72 0.57 16.72
N GLY A 201 -1.77 0.10 17.41
CA GLY A 201 -1.91 0.12 18.87
C GLY A 201 -1.27 -1.06 19.59
N ARG A 202 -0.81 -2.09 18.88
CA ARG A 202 -0.04 -3.18 19.49
C ARG A 202 1.45 -3.05 19.17
N ARG A 203 2.05 -2.01 19.76
CA ARG A 203 3.51 -1.92 19.94
C ARG A 203 3.95 -3.13 20.77
N SER A 204 4.49 -4.16 20.13
CA SER A 204 5.23 -5.19 20.87
C SER A 204 6.36 -4.47 21.61
N LYS A 205 6.57 -4.77 22.91
CA LYS A 205 7.71 -4.24 23.69
C LYS A 205 9.07 -4.53 23.01
N ARG A 206 9.12 -5.49 22.07
CA ARG A 206 10.29 -5.84 21.25
C ARG A 206 10.45 -4.97 19.98
N SER A 207 9.39 -4.41 19.41
CA SER A 207 9.44 -3.57 18.20
C SER A 207 9.18 -2.10 18.52
N ARG A 208 10.18 -1.42 19.09
CA ARG A 208 10.21 0.05 19.24
C ARG A 208 10.35 0.80 17.90
N LYS A 209 10.29 0.10 16.76
CA LYS A 209 10.76 0.61 15.46
C LYS A 209 9.67 0.82 14.40
N LEU A 210 8.39 0.56 14.67
CA LEU A 210 7.33 0.73 13.68
C LEU A 210 7.22 2.20 13.22
N CYS A 211 7.67 2.49 12.01
CA CYS A 211 7.44 3.75 11.34
C CYS A 211 6.13 3.66 10.54
N LEU A 212 5.18 4.56 10.81
CA LEU A 212 3.90 4.59 10.12
C LEU A 212 3.76 5.88 9.33
N TRP A 213 3.61 5.76 8.02
CA TRP A 213 3.31 6.88 7.13
C TRP A 213 1.88 6.78 6.63
N ARG A 214 1.18 7.91 6.60
CA ARG A 214 -0.23 7.98 6.19
C ARG A 214 -0.34 8.84 4.95
N THR A 215 -1.11 8.39 3.99
CA THR A 215 -1.39 9.18 2.79
C THR A 215 -2.62 10.03 3.02
N PHE A 216 -2.39 11.34 3.11
CA PHE A 216 -3.44 12.35 3.13
C PHE A 216 -3.19 13.35 2.01
N TRP A 217 -4.19 13.55 1.15
CA TRP A 217 -4.17 14.58 0.10
C TRP A 217 -4.74 15.92 0.58
N ARG A 218 -5.33 15.94 1.79
CA ARG A 218 -5.82 17.14 2.49
C ARG A 218 -5.21 17.21 3.87
N ARG A 219 -5.12 18.42 4.43
CA ARG A 219 -4.49 18.69 5.74
C ARG A 219 -5.11 17.77 6.81
N ALA A 220 -4.30 16.87 7.38
CA ALA A 220 -4.73 16.07 8.52
C ALA A 220 -4.98 17.00 9.72
N PRO A 221 -6.11 16.88 10.45
CA PRO A 221 -6.26 17.58 11.71
C PRO A 221 -5.14 17.13 12.65
N VAL A 222 -4.44 18.09 13.25
CA VAL A 222 -3.38 17.79 14.21
C VAL A 222 -4.06 17.21 15.46
N ALA A 223 -4.06 15.88 15.59
CA ALA A 223 -4.38 15.25 16.87
C ALA A 223 -3.25 15.59 17.84
N ALA A 224 -3.60 16.29 18.93
CA ALA A 224 -2.69 16.63 20.01
C ALA A 224 -2.19 15.34 20.67
N GLY A 225 -0.98 14.91 20.29
CA GLY A 225 -0.36 13.69 20.77
C GLY A 225 1.15 13.71 20.54
N GLY A 226 1.84 14.51 21.36
CA GLY A 226 3.27 14.49 21.66
C GLY A 226 4.24 13.84 20.66
N CYS A 227 4.60 14.56 19.60
CA CYS A 227 5.92 14.46 18.99
C CYS A 227 6.44 15.90 18.81
N ARG A 228 7.44 16.31 19.61
CA ARG A 228 8.02 17.65 19.55
C ARG A 228 8.61 17.89 18.16
N ARG A 229 8.11 18.90 17.46
CA ARG A 229 8.71 19.44 16.25
C ARG A 229 10.06 20.07 16.61
N ARG A 230 11.12 19.70 15.89
CA ARG A 230 12.19 20.64 15.54
C ARG A 230 12.12 20.80 14.03
N GLY A 231 11.37 21.81 13.60
CA GLY A 231 11.40 22.32 12.25
C GLY A 231 11.65 23.81 12.39
N ASP A 232 12.80 24.25 11.88
CA ASP A 232 13.07 25.58 11.36
C ASP A 232 14.47 25.53 10.76
N GLU A 233 14.55 25.14 9.49
CA GLU A 233 15.61 25.48 8.50
C GLU A 233 15.39 24.65 7.22
N LEU A 234 14.34 24.93 6.47
CA LEU A 234 14.18 24.41 5.09
C LEU A 234 13.65 25.48 4.13
N SER A 235 14.00 26.74 4.39
CA SER A 235 13.75 27.88 3.51
C SER A 235 15.07 28.50 3.09
N ARG A 236 15.87 27.74 2.33
CA ARG A 236 16.92 28.17 1.37
C ARG A 236 17.87 26.99 1.07
N LEU A 237 17.44 26.06 0.22
CA LEU A 237 18.39 25.22 -0.52
C LEU A 237 18.16 25.47 -2.01
N HIS A 238 19.04 26.30 -2.58
CA HIS A 238 19.19 26.46 -4.01
C HIS A 238 19.92 25.20 -4.50
N LEU A 239 19.20 24.29 -5.16
CA LEU A 239 19.77 23.10 -5.78
C LEU A 239 20.43 23.53 -7.10
N PRO A 240 21.74 23.33 -7.30
CA PRO A 240 22.34 23.51 -8.62
C PRO A 240 21.78 22.47 -9.60
N ASP A 241 21.77 22.84 -10.88
CA ASP A 241 21.18 22.12 -12.00
C ASP A 241 21.87 20.75 -12.19
N LEU A 242 21.43 19.75 -11.43
CA LEU A 242 21.79 18.36 -11.58
C LEU A 242 21.11 17.90 -12.87
N GLY A 243 21.87 17.75 -13.96
CA GLY A 243 21.44 17.34 -15.30
C GLY A 243 20.67 16.02 -15.35
N ILE A 244 19.45 16.04 -14.81
CA ILE A 244 18.48 14.98 -14.81
C ILE A 244 17.71 15.07 -16.14
N PRO A 245 17.74 14.03 -16.98
CA PRO A 245 17.01 14.01 -18.24
C PRO A 245 15.51 14.29 -18.03
N ARG A 246 14.90 15.09 -18.92
CA ARG A 246 13.51 15.60 -18.82
C ARG A 246 12.43 14.53 -18.58
N GLN A 247 12.73 13.25 -18.80
CA GLN A 247 11.84 12.11 -18.60
C GLN A 247 11.54 11.76 -17.13
N TYR A 248 12.33 12.26 -16.16
CA TYR A 248 12.06 12.06 -14.73
C TYR A 248 11.14 13.12 -14.10
N ARG A 249 10.57 14.05 -14.88
CA ARG A 249 9.59 15.04 -14.39
C ARG A 249 8.17 14.49 -14.20
N TYR A 250 7.90 13.24 -14.58
CA TYR A 250 6.54 12.70 -14.59
C TYR A 250 6.03 12.17 -13.24
N LEU A 251 6.85 12.15 -12.19
CA LEU A 251 6.43 11.80 -10.82
C LEU A 251 6.29 13.01 -9.87
N LEU A 252 6.32 14.25 -10.40
CA LEU A 252 6.09 15.48 -9.63
C LEU A 252 5.18 16.49 -10.36
N ARG A 253 4.14 16.02 -11.07
CA ARG A 253 3.08 16.88 -11.62
C ARG A 253 1.69 16.25 -11.50
N SER A 254 1.15 16.22 -10.29
CA SER A 254 -0.30 16.15 -10.04
C SER A 254 -0.72 16.98 -8.80
N ALA A 255 0.05 18.03 -8.49
CA ALA A 255 -0.29 19.00 -7.43
C ALA A 255 -0.69 20.39 -7.98
N GLU A 256 -0.72 20.55 -9.30
CA GLU A 256 -1.12 21.80 -9.96
C GLU A 256 -2.10 21.50 -11.10
N ASN A 257 -3.32 21.13 -10.74
CA ASN A 257 -4.48 21.50 -11.54
C ASN A 257 -5.65 21.76 -10.57
N ARG A 258 -5.75 23.03 -10.15
CA ARG A 258 -6.94 23.56 -9.50
C ARG A 258 -8.01 23.72 -10.59
N ARG A 259 -9.02 22.86 -10.57
CA ARG A 259 -10.32 23.08 -11.22
C ARG A 259 -11.39 22.96 -10.13
N PRO A 260 -11.94 24.08 -9.62
CA PRO A 260 -12.88 24.12 -8.50
C PRO A 260 -14.36 23.93 -8.91
N ASP A 261 -14.66 23.15 -9.95
CA ASP A 261 -15.97 23.10 -10.58
C ASP A 261 -16.46 21.68 -10.90
N LEU A 262 -16.58 20.81 -9.89
CA LEU A 262 -17.33 19.55 -10.00
C LEU A 262 -18.14 19.17 -8.73
N TYR A 263 -18.50 20.17 -7.91
CA TYR A 263 -19.53 19.99 -6.87
C TYR A 263 -20.70 20.91 -7.18
N GLY A 264 -21.55 20.44 -8.09
CA GLY A 264 -22.91 20.94 -8.31
C GLY A 264 -23.81 19.71 -8.44
N VAL A 265 -24.43 19.33 -7.33
CA VAL A 265 -25.67 18.55 -7.34
C VAL A 265 -26.74 19.52 -6.91
N ASP A 266 -27.72 19.69 -7.78
CA ASP A 266 -28.94 20.45 -7.54
C ASP A 266 -29.62 20.00 -6.24
N GLY A 267 -30.08 21.01 -5.49
CA GLY A 267 -30.77 20.92 -4.21
C GLY A 267 -30.81 22.28 -3.55
#